data_AF-A0A935NUW3-F1
#
_entry.id   AF-A0A935NUW3-F1
#
_cell.length_a   1.000
_cell.length_b   1.000
_cell.length_c   1.000
_cell.angle_alpha   90.00
_cell.angle_beta   90.00
_cell.angle_gamma   90.00
#
_symmetry.space_group_name_H-M   'P 1'
#
loop_
_entity.id
_entity.type
_entity.pdbx_description
1 polymer ?
#
loop_
_entity_poly.entity_id
_entity_poly.type
_entity_poly.pdbx_seq_one_letter_code
_entity_poly.pdbx_strand_id
1 'polypeptide(L)'
;MAPPALAAQIESSADLAFDEANRRYDQRDYDEARSLALSLLRTRPDSARMRRIVVSASCIMGELDVAQTHYSHLPERDRADMRRRCAQYGAAFRE
;
A
#
# COMPACT_ATOMS: atom_id res chain seq x y z
N MET A 1 -21.43 20.45 4.23
CA MET A 1 -21.85 19.03 4.18
C MET A 1 -22.00 18.66 2.72
N ALA A 2 -21.19 17.75 2.18
CA ALA A 2 -21.34 17.31 0.79
C ALA A 2 -22.69 16.60 0.60
N PRO A 3 -23.36 16.74 -0.55
CA PRO A 3 -24.61 16.01 -0.80
C PRO A 3 -24.35 14.49 -0.75
N PRO A 4 -25.29 13.68 -0.24
CA PRO A 4 -25.09 12.25 -0.01
C PRO A 4 -24.69 11.48 -1.29
N ALA A 5 -25.15 11.93 -2.46
CA ALA A 5 -24.77 11.36 -3.75
C ALA A 5 -23.28 11.57 -4.10
N LEU A 6 -22.67 12.68 -3.68
CA LEU A 6 -21.26 12.97 -3.93
C LEU A 6 -20.36 12.11 -3.03
N ALA A 7 -20.75 11.91 -1.77
CA ALA A 7 -20.03 11.03 -0.85
C ALA A 7 -20.00 9.58 -1.37
N ALA A 8 -21.15 9.04 -1.78
CA ALA A 8 -21.25 7.68 -2.32
C ALA A 8 -20.43 7.49 -3.62
N GLN A 9 -20.37 8.51 -4.49
CA GLN A 9 -19.52 8.48 -5.69
C GLN A 9 -18.04 8.47 -5.34
N ILE A 10 -17.61 9.29 -4.38
CA ILE A 10 -16.22 9.33 -3.89
C ILE A 10 -15.82 7.98 -3.27
N GLU A 11 -16.73 7.37 -2.49
CA GLU A 11 -16.49 6.05 -1.89
C GLU A 11 -16.36 4.96 -2.97
N SER A 12 -17.25 4.93 -3.96
CA SER A 12 -17.20 3.99 -5.08
C SER A 12 -15.94 4.15 -5.93
N SER A 13 -15.56 5.39 -6.25
CA SER A 13 -14.31 5.68 -6.98
C SER A 13 -13.07 5.28 -6.19
N ALA A 14 -13.07 5.49 -4.88
CA ALA A 14 -11.99 5.03 -4.02
C ALA A 14 -11.89 3.51 -4.08
N ASP A 15 -13.00 2.78 -3.87
CA ASP A 15 -13.00 1.31 -3.89
C ASP A 15 -12.54 0.72 -5.23
N LEU A 16 -12.90 1.32 -6.36
CA LEU A 16 -12.33 0.96 -7.67
C LEU A 16 -10.82 1.18 -7.75
N ALA A 17 -10.32 2.27 -7.19
CA ALA A 17 -8.88 2.53 -7.12
C ALA A 17 -8.17 1.56 -6.16
N PHE A 18 -8.81 1.14 -5.07
CA PHE A 18 -8.31 0.08 -4.18
C PHE A 18 -8.11 -1.22 -4.94
N ASP A 19 -9.13 -1.67 -5.67
CA ASP A 19 -9.05 -2.90 -6.44
C ASP A 19 -8.01 -2.78 -7.56
N GLU A 20 -7.91 -1.61 -8.22
CA GLU A 20 -6.88 -1.38 -9.23
C GLU A 20 -5.46 -1.49 -8.67
N ALA A 21 -5.17 -0.89 -7.51
CA ALA A 21 -3.85 -1.01 -6.88
C ALA A 21 -3.47 -2.49 -6.60
N ASN A 22 -4.44 -3.32 -6.20
CA ASN A 22 -4.23 -4.75 -5.99
C ASN A 22 -4.03 -5.47 -7.33
N ARG A 23 -4.84 -5.17 -8.35
CA ARG A 23 -4.68 -5.76 -9.69
C ARG A 23 -3.31 -5.48 -10.28
N ARG A 24 -2.82 -4.24 -10.18
CA ARG A 24 -1.45 -3.88 -10.62
C ARG A 24 -0.39 -4.67 -9.87
N TYR A 25 -0.57 -4.82 -8.56
CA TYR A 25 0.34 -5.62 -7.74
C TYR A 25 0.37 -7.09 -8.20
N ASP A 26 -0.80 -7.70 -8.42
CA ASP A 26 -0.93 -9.09 -8.86
C ASP A 26 -0.38 -9.31 -10.28
N GLN A 27 -0.46 -8.30 -11.14
CA GLN A 27 0.13 -8.27 -12.48
C GLN A 27 1.65 -8.02 -12.48
N ARG A 28 2.26 -7.81 -11.31
CA ARG A 28 3.68 -7.45 -11.14
C ARG A 28 4.06 -6.06 -11.66
N ASP A 29 3.07 -5.20 -11.91
CA ASP A 29 3.25 -3.78 -12.17
C ASP A 29 3.48 -3.05 -10.83
N TYR A 30 4.63 -3.32 -10.19
CA TYR A 30 4.90 -2.87 -8.83
C TYR A 30 5.02 -1.35 -8.71
N ASP A 31 5.53 -0.67 -9.74
CA ASP A 31 5.65 0.78 -9.73
C ASP A 31 4.27 1.45 -9.74
N GLU A 32 3.39 1.03 -10.66
CA GLU A 32 2.02 1.54 -10.77
C GLU A 32 1.20 1.18 -9.52
N ALA A 33 1.32 -0.05 -9.02
CA ALA A 33 0.67 -0.49 -7.80
C ALA A 33 1.06 0.39 -6.59
N ARG A 34 2.36 0.69 -6.46
CA ARG A 34 2.88 1.58 -5.41
C ARG A 34 2.34 3.00 -5.58
N SER A 35 2.38 3.55 -6.79
CA SER A 35 1.90 4.91 -7.08
C SER A 35 0.43 5.09 -6.70
N LEU A 36 -0.43 4.14 -7.11
CA LEU A 36 -1.84 4.13 -6.75
C LEU A 36 -2.06 3.98 -5.24
N ALA A 37 -1.37 3.03 -4.60
CA ALA A 37 -1.48 2.81 -3.16
C ALA A 37 -1.04 4.03 -2.34
N LEU A 38 0.04 4.72 -2.74
CA LEU A 38 0.47 5.99 -2.13
C LEU A 38 -0.59 7.08 -2.30
N SER A 39 -1.19 7.19 -3.50
CA SER A 39 -2.27 8.13 -3.75
C SER A 39 -3.47 7.89 -2.82
N LEU A 40 -3.86 6.63 -2.64
CA LEU A 40 -4.96 6.23 -1.76
C LEU A 40 -4.64 6.44 -0.28
N LEU A 41 -3.40 6.28 0.14
CA LEU A 41 -2.98 6.57 1.52
C LEU A 41 -3.08 8.06 1.87
N ARG A 42 -3.08 8.97 0.88
CA ARG A 42 -3.33 10.41 1.15
C ARG A 42 -4.78 10.67 1.57
N THR A 43 -5.73 9.86 1.12
CA THR A 43 -7.16 10.02 1.44
C THR A 43 -7.66 9.03 2.49
N ARG A 44 -7.04 7.85 2.59
CA ARG A 44 -7.32 6.81 3.59
C ARG A 44 -6.01 6.35 4.28
N PRO A 45 -5.41 7.18 5.14
CA PRO A 45 -4.09 6.92 5.74
C PRO A 45 -4.07 5.65 6.62
N ASP A 46 -5.20 5.26 7.19
CA ASP A 46 -5.32 4.08 8.05
C ASP A 46 -5.40 2.76 7.29
N SER A 47 -5.34 2.79 5.95
CA SER A 47 -5.43 1.56 5.15
C SER A 47 -4.15 0.72 5.25
N ALA A 48 -4.18 -0.26 6.15
CA ALA A 48 -3.14 -1.28 6.24
C ALA A 48 -2.97 -2.03 4.91
N ARG A 49 -4.06 -2.29 4.17
CA ARG A 49 -4.01 -2.96 2.85
C ARG A 49 -3.13 -2.20 1.85
N MET A 50 -3.35 -0.90 1.66
CA MET A 50 -2.51 -0.09 0.75
C MET A 50 -1.08 0.02 1.26
N ARG A 51 -0.90 0.15 2.56
CA ARG A 51 0.41 0.22 3.18
C ARG A 51 1.22 -1.07 2.95
N ARG A 52 0.59 -2.24 3.02
CA ARG A 52 1.23 -3.54 2.66
C ARG A 52 1.63 -3.61 1.18
N ILE A 53 0.82 -3.04 0.26
CA ILE A 53 1.18 -2.95 -1.17
C ILE A 53 2.42 -2.10 -1.34
N VAL A 54 2.45 -0.88 -0.75
CA VAL A 54 3.62 0.00 -0.83
C VAL A 54 4.87 -0.70 -0.30
N VAL A 55 4.80 -1.28 0.90
CA VAL A 55 5.93 -2.00 1.50
C VAL A 55 6.40 -3.14 0.60
N SER A 56 5.48 -4.00 0.13
CA SER A 56 5.85 -5.16 -0.69
C SER A 56 6.42 -4.75 -2.05
N ALA A 57 5.79 -3.79 -2.72
CA ALA A 57 6.23 -3.30 -4.02
C ALA A 57 7.62 -2.64 -3.91
N SER A 58 7.83 -1.79 -2.91
CA SER A 58 9.13 -1.14 -2.68
C SER A 58 10.23 -2.13 -2.32
N CYS A 59 9.95 -3.19 -1.55
CA CYS A 59 10.93 -4.26 -1.31
C CYS A 59 11.34 -4.96 -2.61
N ILE A 60 10.38 -5.23 -3.51
CA ILE A 60 10.64 -5.91 -4.79
C ILE A 60 11.46 -5.01 -5.73
N MET A 61 11.22 -3.71 -5.71
CA MET A 61 11.93 -2.73 -6.55
C MET A 61 13.25 -2.24 -5.95
N GLY A 62 13.60 -2.67 -4.73
CA GLY A 62 14.84 -2.27 -4.04
C GLY A 62 14.80 -0.89 -3.38
N GLU A 63 13.62 -0.29 -3.22
CA GLU A 63 13.43 1.04 -2.61
C GLU A 63 13.25 0.95 -1.10
N LEU A 64 14.32 0.59 -0.41
CA LEU A 64 14.27 0.24 1.01
C LEU A 64 13.85 1.39 1.92
N ASP A 65 14.18 2.64 1.59
CA ASP A 65 13.76 3.81 2.37
C ASP A 65 12.23 4.01 2.35
N VAL A 66 11.61 3.82 1.19
CA VAL A 66 10.15 3.89 1.05
C VAL A 66 9.51 2.72 1.79
N ALA A 67 10.03 1.51 1.62
CA ALA A 67 9.55 0.33 2.31
C ALA A 67 9.62 0.52 3.84
N GLN A 68 10.74 1.00 4.37
CA GLN A 68 10.94 1.24 5.80
C GLN A 68 9.95 2.26 6.36
N THR A 69 9.78 3.38 5.67
CA THR A 69 8.87 4.45 6.10
C THR A 69 7.46 3.91 6.27
N HIS A 70 6.95 3.18 5.27
CA HIS A 70 5.58 2.65 5.34
C HIS A 70 5.46 1.43 6.25
N TYR A 71 6.53 0.65 6.43
CA TYR A 71 6.59 -0.48 7.35
C TYR A 71 6.35 -0.08 8.80
N SER A 72 6.96 1.00 9.27
CA SER A 72 6.83 1.45 10.66
C SER A 72 5.38 1.81 11.05
N HIS A 73 4.57 2.18 10.07
CA HIS A 73 3.15 2.52 10.25
C HIS A 73 2.19 1.34 10.09
N LEU A 74 2.69 0.12 9.81
CA LEU A 74 1.85 -1.08 9.80
C LEU A 74 1.56 -1.53 11.24
N PRO A 75 0.39 -2.14 11.49
CA PRO A 75 0.13 -2.81 12.76
C PRO A 75 1.08 -4.01 12.93
N GLU A 76 1.33 -4.41 14.18
CA GLU A 76 2.38 -5.37 14.53
C GLU A 76 2.28 -6.71 13.78
N ARG A 77 1.07 -7.26 13.65
CA ARG A 77 0.83 -8.48 12.89
C ARG A 77 1.29 -8.36 11.43
N ASP A 78 1.00 -7.23 10.79
CA ASP A 78 1.38 -6.99 9.41
C ASP A 78 2.87 -6.74 9.25
N ARG A 79 3.49 -6.07 10.23
CA ARG A 79 4.96 -5.91 10.26
C ARG A 79 5.67 -7.26 10.30
N ALA A 80 5.17 -8.22 11.09
CA ALA A 80 5.76 -9.55 11.15
C ALA A 80 5.66 -10.28 9.80
N ASP A 81 4.51 -10.22 9.14
CA ASP A 81 4.28 -10.84 7.83
C ASP A 81 5.14 -10.19 6.73
N MET A 82 5.15 -8.86 6.68
CA MET A 82 5.93 -8.09 5.70
C MET A 82 7.43 -8.27 5.89
N ARG A 83 7.94 -8.37 7.12
CA ARG A 83 9.35 -8.65 7.38
C ARG A 83 9.80 -9.96 6.73
N ARG A 84 9.00 -11.03 6.88
CA ARG A 84 9.32 -12.33 6.27
C ARG A 84 9.26 -12.29 4.74
N ARG A 85 8.28 -11.58 4.18
CA ARG A 85 8.12 -11.43 2.73
C ARG A 85 9.27 -10.62 2.12
N CYS A 86 9.56 -9.46 2.69
CA CYS A 86 10.57 -8.54 2.19
C CYS A 86 12.00 -9.08 2.32
N ALA A 87 12.27 -9.92 3.33
CA ALA A 87 13.56 -10.60 3.46
C ALA A 87 13.91 -11.46 2.23
N GLN A 88 12.92 -11.99 1.51
CA GLN A 88 13.14 -12.76 0.27
C GLN A 88 13.73 -11.90 -0.87
N TYR A 89 13.58 -10.58 -0.79
CA TYR A 89 14.09 -9.60 -1.74
C TYR A 89 15.32 -8.85 -1.21
N GLY A 90 15.94 -9.33 -0.11
CA GLY A 90 17.11 -8.69 0.50
C GLY A 90 16.79 -7.44 1.32
N ALA A 91 15.51 -7.13 1.55
CA ALA A 91 15.09 -6.00 2.37
C ALA A 91 15.09 -6.40 3.86
N ALA A 92 15.74 -5.58 4.69
CA ALA A 92 15.72 -5.69 6.14
C ALA A 92 15.13 -4.42 6.75
N PHE A 93 14.18 -4.57 7.68
CA PHE A 93 13.56 -3.46 8.37
C PHE A 93 14.22 -3.23 9.73
N ARG A 94 14.40 -1.95 10.07
CA ARG A 94 14.78 -1.47 11.40
C ARG A 94 13.52 -1.33 12.24
N GLU A 95 13.58 -1.81 13.48
CA GLU A 95 12.52 -1.72 14.50
C GLU A 95 12.53 -0.36 15.21
#